data_AF-A0A6A6ZGK9-F1
#
_entry.id   AF-A0A6A6ZGK9-F1
#
_cell.length_a   1.000
_cell.length_b   1.000
_cell.length_c   1.000
_cell.angle_alpha   90.00
_cell.angle_beta   90.00
_cell.angle_gamma   90.00
#
_symmetry.space_group_name_H-M   'P 1'
#
loop_
_entity.id
_entity.type
_entity.pdbx_description
1 polymer ?
#
loop_
_entity_poly.entity_id
_entity_poly.type
_entity_poly.pdbx_seq_one_letter_code
_entity_poly.pdbx_strand_id
1 'polypeptide(L)'
;MHTSYLALALLPLALAKPCPLTPTRPLSCDYDRWHQERRTMLPPNVQINVQCYSLGRSVQGNGKWLYVNAKECWVPAGVFGRGCGDAVPYCGF
;
A
#
# COMPACT_ATOMS: atom_id res chain seq x y z
N MET A 1 -4.95 46.30 12.79
CA MET A 1 -4.10 45.15 13.19
C MET A 1 -4.93 43.90 12.93
N HIS A 2 -4.72 43.24 11.78
CA HIS A 2 -5.51 42.09 11.36
C HIS A 2 -4.79 40.81 11.82
N THR A 3 -5.32 40.16 12.86
CA THR A 3 -4.89 38.84 13.32
C THR A 3 -5.51 37.79 12.40
N SER A 4 -4.74 37.34 11.41
CA SER A 4 -5.09 36.17 10.60
C SER A 4 -4.82 34.90 11.40
N TYR A 5 -5.89 34.29 11.90
CA TYR A 5 -5.86 32.95 12.47
C TYR A 5 -5.66 31.95 11.32
N LEU A 6 -4.43 31.47 11.13
CA LEU A 6 -4.13 30.28 10.34
C LEU A 6 -4.65 29.06 11.11
N ALA A 7 -5.92 28.71 10.87
CA ALA A 7 -6.41 27.38 11.19
C ALA A 7 -5.71 26.41 10.22
N LEU A 8 -4.61 25.80 10.67
CA LEU A 8 -4.10 24.59 10.03
C LEU A 8 -5.21 23.54 10.15
N ALA A 9 -5.89 23.29 9.03
CA ALA A 9 -6.77 22.17 8.88
C ALA A 9 -5.96 20.89 9.16
N LEU A 10 -6.11 20.36 10.38
CA LEU A 10 -5.81 18.97 10.70
C LEU A 10 -6.82 18.13 9.90
N LEU A 11 -6.56 17.98 8.60
CA LEU A 11 -7.08 16.86 7.84
C LEU A 11 -6.75 15.62 8.68
N PRO A 12 -7.72 14.75 9.01
CA PRO A 12 -7.36 13.47 9.55
C PRO A 12 -6.49 12.83 8.48
N LEU A 13 -5.18 12.77 8.73
CA LEU A 13 -4.34 11.73 8.20
C LEU A 13 -5.07 10.48 8.63
N ALA A 14 -5.94 9.96 7.76
CA ALA A 14 -6.54 8.66 7.90
C ALA A 14 -5.35 7.72 7.92
N LEU A 15 -4.83 7.50 9.13
CA LEU A 15 -3.64 6.73 9.38
C LEU A 15 -3.94 5.39 8.77
N ALA A 16 -3.31 5.10 7.64
CA ALA A 16 -3.58 3.89 6.89
C ALA A 16 -3.25 2.72 7.83
N LYS A 17 -4.29 2.20 8.50
CA LYS A 17 -4.20 1.10 9.44
C LYS A 17 -3.57 -0.06 8.69
N PRO A 18 -2.42 -0.58 9.15
CA PRO A 18 -1.75 -1.64 8.41
C PRO A 18 -2.69 -2.84 8.27
N CYS A 19 -2.88 -3.32 7.05
CA CYS A 19 -3.65 -4.54 6.81
C CYS A 19 -2.71 -5.74 6.82
N PRO A 20 -2.93 -6.72 7.73
CA PRO A 20 -2.21 -7.97 7.65
C PRO A 20 -2.70 -8.77 6.44
N LEU A 21 -1.79 -9.05 5.51
CA LEU A 21 -2.03 -9.93 4.36
C LEU A 21 -1.01 -11.06 4.35
N THR A 22 -1.39 -12.19 3.78
CA THR A 22 -0.51 -13.36 3.66
C THR A 22 -0.43 -13.76 2.20
N PRO A 23 0.72 -13.58 1.52
CA PRO A 23 0.87 -13.99 0.13
C PRO A 23 0.90 -15.52 0.06
N THR A 24 0.14 -16.10 -0.86
CA THR A 24 0.08 -17.56 -1.06
C THR A 24 1.25 -18.11 -1.88
N ARG A 25 1.95 -17.21 -2.58
CA ARG A 25 3.13 -17.51 -3.41
C ARG A 25 4.21 -16.46 -3.18
N PRO A 26 5.48 -16.76 -3.49
CA PRO A 26 6.54 -15.76 -3.41
C PRO A 26 6.18 -14.52 -4.23
N LEU A 27 6.40 -13.33 -3.67
CA LEU A 27 5.96 -12.07 -4.28
C LEU A 27 7.14 -11.12 -4.47
N SER A 28 7.28 -10.56 -5.67
CA SER A 28 8.20 -9.46 -5.95
C SER A 28 7.82 -8.26 -5.09
N CYS A 29 8.79 -7.71 -4.36
CA CYS A 29 8.64 -6.45 -3.69
C CYS A 29 9.62 -5.45 -4.28
N ASP A 30 9.08 -4.39 -4.88
CA ASP A 30 9.81 -3.48 -5.76
C ASP A 30 10.12 -2.17 -5.05
N TYR A 31 11.21 -1.50 -5.41
CA TYR A 31 11.57 -0.19 -4.83
C TYR A 31 10.50 0.87 -5.10
N ASP A 32 9.90 0.81 -6.30
CA ASP A 32 8.85 1.71 -6.71
C ASP A 32 7.79 1.02 -7.57
N ARG A 33 6.60 1.65 -7.60
CA ARG A 33 5.40 1.15 -8.27
C ARG A 33 5.35 1.42 -9.78
N TRP A 34 6.37 2.02 -10.37
CA TRP A 34 6.43 2.43 -11.78
C TRP A 34 7.46 1.62 -12.57
N HIS A 35 8.63 1.34 -12.02
CA HIS A 35 9.77 0.77 -12.76
C HIS A 35 10.02 -0.73 -12.48
N GLN A 36 9.27 -1.37 -11.57
CA GLN A 36 9.41 -2.79 -11.23
C GLN A 36 10.85 -3.21 -10.89
N GLU A 37 11.62 -2.31 -10.30
CA GLU A 37 12.97 -2.63 -9.83
C GLU A 37 12.85 -3.42 -8.52
N ARG A 38 13.28 -4.68 -8.53
CA ARG A 38 13.07 -5.58 -7.41
C ARG A 38 13.97 -5.21 -6.23
N ARG A 39 13.36 -4.91 -5.08
CA ARG A 39 14.07 -4.74 -3.80
C ARG A 39 14.31 -6.07 -3.10
N THR A 40 13.27 -6.91 -3.01
CA THR A 40 13.35 -8.19 -2.32
C THR A 40 12.25 -9.16 -2.75
N MET A 41 12.26 -10.35 -2.15
CA MET A 41 11.22 -11.35 -2.24
C MET A 41 10.50 -11.49 -0.93
N LEU A 42 9.17 -11.40 -0.96
CA LEU A 42 8.35 -11.77 0.18
C LEU A 42 8.10 -13.28 0.12
N PRO A 43 8.46 -14.02 1.18
CA PRO A 43 8.17 -15.44 1.25
C PRO A 43 6.65 -15.69 1.31
N PRO A 44 6.18 -16.83 0.78
CA PRO A 44 4.78 -17.22 0.92
C PRO A 44 4.45 -17.52 2.39
N ASN A 45 3.17 -17.45 2.74
CA ASN A 45 2.62 -17.82 4.04
C ASN A 45 3.16 -17.01 5.24
N VAL A 46 3.81 -15.87 4.99
CA VAL A 46 4.25 -14.92 6.02
C VAL A 46 3.32 -13.73 6.04
N GLN A 47 2.82 -13.39 7.24
CA GLN A 47 1.98 -12.21 7.43
C GLN A 47 2.82 -10.95 7.20
N ILE A 48 2.34 -10.08 6.31
CA ILE A 48 2.92 -8.78 6.01
C ILE A 48 1.91 -7.68 6.33
N ASN A 49 2.41 -6.56 6.82
CA ASN A 49 1.61 -5.38 7.08
C ASN A 49 1.71 -4.43 5.88
N VAL A 50 0.58 -4.22 5.20
CA VAL A 50 0.51 -3.33 4.03
C VAL A 50 -0.28 -2.06 4.31
N GLN A 51 0.02 -0.99 3.57
CA GLN A 51 -0.82 0.20 3.49
C GLN A 51 -1.63 0.20 2.18
N CYS A 52 -2.65 1.07 2.15
CA CYS A 52 -3.56 1.24 1.02
C CYS A 52 -2.87 1.37 -0.33
N TYR A 53 -3.60 0.99 -1.37
CA TYR A 53 -3.02 1.01 -2.70
C TYR A 53 -2.77 2.43 -3.19
N SER A 54 -1.70 2.60 -3.95
CA SER A 54 -1.50 3.72 -4.86
C SER A 54 -1.58 3.23 -6.30
N LEU A 55 -1.90 4.14 -7.22
CA LEU A 55 -1.75 3.88 -8.65
C LEU A 55 -0.27 3.81 -9.03
N GLY A 56 0.03 2.91 -9.95
CA GLY A 56 1.36 2.65 -10.51
C GLY A 56 1.24 2.03 -11.90
N ARG A 57 2.34 1.41 -12.36
CA ARG A 57 2.39 0.67 -13.61
C ARG A 57 1.36 -0.47 -13.59
N SER A 58 0.69 -0.70 -14.72
CA SER A 58 -0.18 -1.86 -14.88
C SER A 58 0.64 -3.15 -14.98
N VAL A 59 0.39 -4.07 -14.06
CA VAL A 59 0.97 -5.42 -14.03
C VAL A 59 -0.18 -6.41 -14.12
N GLN A 60 -0.18 -7.24 -15.16
CA GLN A 60 -1.24 -8.24 -15.41
C GLN A 60 -2.66 -7.61 -15.42
N GLY A 61 -2.79 -6.41 -15.98
CA GLY A 61 -4.05 -5.68 -16.06
C GLY A 61 -4.45 -4.93 -14.79
N ASN A 62 -3.61 -4.91 -13.76
CA ASN A 62 -3.86 -4.20 -12.50
C ASN A 62 -2.81 -3.10 -12.25
N GLY A 63 -3.26 -1.85 -12.15
CA GLY A 63 -2.41 -0.68 -11.85
C GLY A 63 -2.35 -0.29 -10.38
N LYS A 64 -2.94 -1.10 -9.49
CA LYS A 64 -2.98 -0.83 -8.04
C LYS A 64 -1.82 -1.53 -7.34
N TRP A 65 -1.15 -0.82 -6.44
CA TRP A 65 0.04 -1.28 -5.73
C TRP A 65 -0.05 -1.01 -4.24
N LEU A 66 0.27 -2.00 -3.41
CA LEU A 66 0.29 -1.91 -1.96
C LEU A 66 1.70 -1.63 -1.47
N TYR A 67 1.84 -0.84 -0.41
CA TYR A 67 3.13 -0.58 0.22
C TYR A 67 3.34 -1.46 1.44
N VAL A 68 4.48 -2.13 1.53
CA VAL A 68 4.83 -3.04 2.62
C VAL A 68 5.79 -2.32 3.58
N ASN A 69 5.28 -1.83 4.71
CA ASN A 69 6.06 -0.98 5.62
C ASN A 69 7.35 -1.64 6.11
N ALA A 70 7.27 -2.90 6.56
CA ALA A 70 8.41 -3.61 7.14
C ALA A 70 9.56 -3.87 6.15
N LYS A 71 9.29 -3.73 4.84
CA LYS A 71 10.25 -3.98 3.76
C LYS A 71 10.39 -2.77 2.85
N GLU A 72 9.76 -1.64 3.19
CA GLU A 72 9.68 -0.37 2.46
C GLU A 72 9.67 -0.56 0.92
N CYS A 73 8.73 -1.37 0.43
CA CYS A 73 8.65 -1.75 -0.97
C CYS A 73 7.20 -1.91 -1.43
N TRP A 74 7.02 -1.98 -2.74
CA TRP A 74 5.72 -2.00 -3.40
C TRP A 74 5.43 -3.38 -3.98
N VAL A 75 4.18 -3.82 -3.83
CA VAL A 75 3.69 -5.07 -4.41
C VAL A 75 2.41 -4.85 -5.20
N PRO A 76 2.17 -5.56 -6.32
CA PRO A 76 0.91 -5.45 -7.04
C PRO A 76 -0.27 -5.86 -6.14
N ALA A 77 -1.37 -5.11 -6.14
CA ALA A 77 -2.54 -5.44 -5.32
C ALA A 77 -3.27 -6.69 -5.81
N GLY A 78 -3.18 -7.00 -7.12
CA GLY A 78 -3.88 -8.11 -7.76
C GLY A 78 -3.57 -9.50 -7.20
N VAL A 79 -2.46 -9.66 -6.47
CA VAL A 79 -2.12 -10.95 -5.84
C VAL A 79 -2.91 -11.28 -4.58
N PHE A 80 -3.56 -10.30 -3.94
CA PHE A 80 -4.23 -10.53 -2.65
C PHE A 80 -5.75 -10.68 -2.74
N GLY A 81 -6.34 -10.63 -3.95
CA GLY A 81 -7.76 -10.93 -4.18
C GLY A 81 -8.78 -9.95 -3.56
N ARG A 82 -8.37 -9.09 -2.63
CA ARG A 82 -9.17 -8.01 -2.05
C ARG A 82 -8.44 -6.69 -2.21
N GLY A 83 -9.06 -5.75 -2.93
CA GLY A 83 -8.54 -4.39 -3.03
C GLY A 83 -8.71 -3.67 -1.69
N CYS A 84 -7.65 -3.07 -1.17
CA CYS A 84 -7.81 -1.97 -0.21
C CYS A 84 -8.71 -0.91 -0.86
N GLY A 85 -9.71 -0.34 -0.18
CA GLY A 85 -10.51 0.73 -0.77
C GLY A 85 -9.66 1.98 -1.09
N ASP A 86 -10.18 2.86 -1.94
CA ASP A 86 -9.57 4.14 -2.31
C ASP A 86 -9.08 4.92 -1.08
N ALA A 87 -7.78 4.82 -0.78
CA ALA A 87 -7.10 5.48 0.33
C ALA A 87 -7.54 5.14 1.78
N VAL A 88 -8.45 4.18 2.00
CA VAL A 88 -8.84 3.72 3.36
C VAL A 88 -8.64 2.21 3.50
N PRO A 89 -7.79 1.75 4.42
CA PRO A 89 -7.54 0.32 4.57
C PRO A 89 -8.71 -0.28 5.33
N TYR A 90 -9.74 -0.64 4.58
CA TYR A 90 -10.72 -1.61 5.05
C TYR A 90 -10.10 -2.99 4.90
N CYS A 91 -9.41 -3.44 5.95
CA CYS A 91 -9.27 -4.87 6.19
C CYS A 91 -10.65 -5.34 6.67
N GLY A 92 -11.58 -5.51 5.73
CA GLY A 92 -12.91 -6.04 6.02
C GLY A 92 -12.79 -7.50 6.44
N PHE A 93 -13.31 -7.78 7.63
CA PHE A 93 -13.42 -9.06 8.33
C PHE A 93 -13.69 -10.27 7.41
#